data_AF-A0A957D4Z8-F1
#
_entry.id   AF-A0A957D4Z8-F1
#
_cell.length_a   1.000
_cell.length_b   1.000
_cell.length_c   1.000
_cell.angle_alpha   90.00
_cell.angle_beta   90.00
_cell.angle_gamma   90.00
#
_symmetry.space_group_name_H-M   'P 1'
#
loop_
_entity.id
_entity.type
_entity.pdbx_description
1 polymer ?
#
loop_
_entity_poly.entity_id
_entity_poly.type
_entity_poly.pdbx_seq_one_letter_code
_entity_poly.pdbx_strand_id
1 'polypeptide(L)' 'QIRWRYGRFILYDLSGRGRTAVNGESITECVLQPGDVIALGDTLIIYGEGSETRPPRADSAGETSATLLLPPQEESE' A
#
# COMPACT_ATOMS: atom_id res chain seq x y z
N GLN A 1 17.55 11.45 -1.80
CA GLN A 1 16.76 11.73 -3.03
C GLN A 1 16.22 10.42 -3.58
N ILE A 2 14.98 10.40 -4.08
CA ILE A 2 14.42 9.24 -4.79
C ILE A 2 14.38 9.50 -6.30
N ARG A 3 14.69 8.49 -7.13
CA ARG A 3 14.65 8.58 -8.60
C ARG A 3 14.04 7.31 -9.20
N TRP A 4 13.31 7.45 -10.31
CA TRP A 4 12.88 6.32 -11.14
C TRP A 4 13.89 6.06 -12.25
N ARG A 5 14.46 4.85 -12.29
CA ARG A 5 15.45 4.42 -13.30
C ARG A 5 15.32 2.93 -13.55
N TYR A 6 15.44 2.51 -14.80
CA TYR A 6 15.43 1.09 -15.19
C TYR A 6 14.21 0.30 -14.66
N GLY A 7 13.05 0.95 -14.57
CA GLY A 7 11.83 0.32 -14.07
C GLY A 7 11.78 0.11 -12.56
N ARG A 8 12.64 0.80 -11.79
CA ARG A 8 12.70 0.69 -10.33
C ARG A 8 12.92 2.04 -9.68
N PHE A 9 12.52 2.18 -8.42
CA PHE A 9 12.91 3.32 -7.61
C PHE A 9 14.27 3.09 -6.96
N ILE A 10 15.14 4.10 -7.09
CA ILE A 10 16.47 4.12 -6.48
C ILE A 10 16.52 5.26 -5.47
N LEU A 11 16.92 4.93 -4.24
CA LEU A 11 17.19 5.86 -3.16
C LEU A 11 18.68 6.21 -3.12
N TYR A 12 18.98 7.50 -3.03
CA TYR A 12 20.34 8.03 -2.87
C TYR A 12 20.46 8.83 -1.58
N ASP A 13 21.48 8.56 -0.77
CA ASP A 13 21.88 9.45 0.32
C ASP A 13 22.71 10.61 -0.24
N LEU A 14 22.18 11.83 -0.18
CA LEU A 14 22.90 13.03 -0.59
C LEU A 14 23.59 13.73 0.58
N SER A 15 23.33 13.29 1.82
CA SER A 15 23.87 13.94 3.01
C SER A 15 25.34 13.59 3.23
N GLY A 16 25.79 12.43 2.75
CA GLY A 16 27.14 11.90 3.01
C GLY A 16 27.42 11.61 4.49
N ARG A 17 26.39 11.65 5.35
CA ARG A 17 26.50 11.49 6.80
C ARG A 17 26.02 10.11 7.28
N GLY A 18 25.67 9.21 6.37
CA GLY A 18 25.18 7.87 6.72
C GLY A 18 23.89 7.90 7.54
N ARG A 19 23.11 8.99 7.44
CA ARG A 19 21.83 9.12 8.16
C ARG A 19 20.66 8.50 7.42
N THR A 20 20.90 7.99 6.22
CA THR A 20 19.93 7.24 5.44
C THR A 20 20.28 5.77 5.54
N ALA A 21 19.36 4.96 6.04
CA ALA A 21 19.52 3.51 6.10
C ALA A 21 18.30 2.82 5.52
N VAL A 22 18.49 1.64 4.95
CA VAL A 22 17.43 0.75 4.49
C VAL A 22 17.57 -0.56 5.25
N ASN A 23 16.50 -0.98 5.93
CA ASN A 23 16.48 -2.19 6.76
C ASN A 23 17.63 -2.24 7.80
N GLY A 24 18.04 -1.08 8.31
CA GLY A 24 19.12 -0.92 9.30
C GLY A 24 20.52 -0.77 8.73
N GLU A 25 20.71 -0.92 7.41
CA GLU A 25 22.01 -0.76 6.75
C GLU A 25 22.16 0.63 6.14
N SER A 26 23.25 1.33 6.43
CA SER A 26 23.54 2.64 5.83
C SER A 26 23.81 2.49 4.34
N ILE A 27 23.22 3.37 3.52
CA ILE A 27 23.34 3.29 2.05
C ILE A 27 23.96 4.56 1.47
N THR A 28 24.62 4.40 0.32
CA THR A 28 24.95 5.50 -0.59
C THR A 28 23.93 5.54 -1.73
N GLU A 29 23.65 4.37 -2.32
CA GLU A 29 22.50 4.12 -3.17
C GLU A 29 21.85 2.77 -2.82
N CYS A 30 20.55 2.65 -3.06
CA CYS A 30 19.80 1.43 -2.85
C CYS A 30 18.62 1.34 -3.83
N VAL A 31 18.43 0.19 -4.46
CA VAL A 31 17.22 -0.12 -5.24
C VAL A 31 16.14 -0.56 -4.26
N LEU A 32 15.04 0.17 -4.18
CA LEU A 32 13.98 -0.11 -3.22
C LEU A 32 13.12 -1.30 -3.64
N GLN A 33 12.70 -2.08 -2.66
CA GLN A 33 11.70 -3.15 -2.78
C GLN A 33 10.48 -2.83 -1.90
N PRO A 34 9.25 -3.11 -2.36
CA PRO A 34 8.06 -2.94 -1.53
C PRO A 34 8.20 -3.64 -0.18
N GLY A 35 7.94 -2.90 0.90
CA GLY A 35 8.12 -3.34 2.28
C GLY A 35 9.42 -2.86 2.94
N ASP A 36 10.37 -2.31 2.19
CA ASP A 36 11.62 -1.79 2.76
C ASP A 36 11.35 -0.70 3.80
N VAL A 37 12.07 -0.77 4.92
CA VAL A 37 12.03 0.26 5.98
C VAL A 37 13.18 1.22 5.77
N ILE A 38 12.86 2.46 5.42
CA ILE A 38 13.81 3.53 5.20
C ILE A 38 13.89 4.38 6.47
N ALA A 39 15.09 4.48 7.04
CA ALA A 39 15.39 5.45 8.08
C ALA A 39 15.99 6.72 7.46
N LEU A 40 15.45 7.88 7.82
CA LEU A 40 15.94 9.21 7.47
C LEU A 40 16.20 9.98 8.77
N GLY A 41 17.40 9.84 9.32
CA GLY A 41 17.66 10.24 10.69
C GLY A 41 16.76 9.45 11.65
N ASP A 42 15.89 10.15 12.37
CA ASP A 42 15.02 9.55 13.39
C ASP A 42 13.62 9.19 12.85
N THR A 43 13.37 9.47 11.58
CA THR A 43 12.10 9.18 10.90
C THR A 43 12.18 7.84 10.18
N LEU A 44 11.19 6.98 10.40
CA LEU A 44 11.02 5.70 9.69
C LEU A 44 9.88 5.81 8.67
N ILE A 45 10.12 5.32 7.46
CA ILE A 45 9.16 5.28 6.34
C ILE A 45 9.17 3.87 5.76
N ILE A 46 8.00 3.31 5.47
CA ILE A 46 7.90 2.05 4.74
C ILE A 46 7.67 2.37 3.27
N TYR A 47 8.51 1.81 2.40
CA TYR A 47 8.34 1.94 0.96
C TYR A 47 7.27 0.97 0.46
N GLY A 48 6.34 1.46 -0.35
CA GLY A 48 5.31 0.64 -0.99
C GLY A 48 5.08 1.06 -2.42
N GLU A 49 4.92 0.07 -3.30
CA GLU A 49 4.41 0.26 -4.65
C GLU A 49 2.94 -0.16 -4.68
N GLY A 50 2.08 0.65 -5.31
CA GLY A 50 0.67 0.32 -5.42
C GLY A 50 0.48 -0.97 -6.22
N SER A 51 -0.25 -1.94 -5.68
CA SER A 51 -0.81 -3.01 -6.49
C SER A 51 -2.00 -2.45 -7.27
N GLU A 52 -1.98 -2.55 -8.59
CA GLU A 52 -3.11 -2.23 -9.48
C GLU A 52 -4.41 -2.98 -9.12
N THR A 53 -4.40 -3.92 -8.17
CA THR A 53 -5.62 -4.35 -7.47
C THR A 53 -6.11 -3.24 -6.54
N ARG A 54 -6.65 -2.17 -7.12
CA ARG A 54 -7.70 -1.41 -6.45
C ARG A 54 -8.81 -2.43 -6.19
N PRO A 55 -9.18 -2.77 -4.93
CA PRO A 55 -10.42 -3.49 -4.72
C PRO A 55 -11.50 -2.67 -5.43
N PRO A 56 -12.41 -3.29 -6.21
CA PRO A 56 -13.48 -2.55 -6.84
C PRO A 56 -14.05 -1.66 -5.76
N ARG A 57 -14.01 -0.33 -5.96
CA ARG A 57 -14.75 0.54 -5.05
C ARG A 57 -16.14 -0.08 -5.08
N ALA A 58 -16.68 -0.38 -3.91
CA ALA A 58 -18.12 -0.44 -3.77
C ALA A 58 -18.61 0.98 -4.10
N ASP A 59 -18.62 1.32 -5.38
CA ASP A 59 -19.28 2.48 -5.93
C ASP A 59 -20.74 2.18 -5.69
N SER A 60 -21.22 2.58 -4.51
CA SER A 60 -22.58 2.99 -4.18
C SER A 60 -23.63 2.59 -5.21
N ALA A 61 -23.84 1.29 -5.41
CA ALA A 61 -25.07 0.78 -5.98
C ALA A 61 -26.01 0.67 -4.79
N GLY A 62 -26.88 1.67 -4.67
CA GLY A 62 -28.01 1.59 -3.76
C GLY A 62 -28.81 0.34 -4.09
N GLU A 63 -28.66 -0.68 -3.28
CA GLU A 63 -29.64 -1.74 -3.15
C GLU A 63 -29.99 -1.82 -1.69
N THR A 64 -31.05 -1.08 -1.38
CA THR A 64 -31.91 -1.22 -0.21
C THR A 64 -31.81 -2.65 0.32
N SER A 65 -31.42 -2.79 1.59
CA SER A 65 -31.65 -4.00 2.35
C SER A 65 -33.16 -4.29 2.36
N ALA A 66 -33.64 -4.98 1.33
CA ALA A 66 -34.91 -5.65 1.37
C ALA A 66 -34.73 -6.76 2.40
N THR A 67 -35.17 -6.47 3.62
CA THR A 67 -35.57 -7.50 4.56
C THR A 67 -36.48 -8.45 3.77
N LEU A 68 -35.99 -9.65 3.46
CA LEU A 68 -36.78 -10.72 2.88
C LEU A 68 -37.87 -11.08 3.89
N LEU A 69 -38.99 -10.37 3.83
CA LEU A 69 -40.27 -10.85 4.32
C LEU A 69 -40.70 -11.94 3.34
N LEU A 70 -40.32 -13.18 3.65
CA LEU A 70 -40.92 -14.35 3.04
C LEU A 70 -42.44 -14.24 3.22
N PRO A 71 -43.26 -14.33 2.15
CA PRO A 71 -44.70 -14.46 2.34
C PRO A 71 -44.96 -15.75 3.12
N PRO A 72 -45.90 -15.75 4.08
CA PRO A 72 -46.29 -16.98 4.77
C PRO A 72 -46.76 -17.98 3.72
N GLN A 73 -46.16 -19.16 3.70
CA GLN A 73 -46.58 -20.24 2.82
C GLN A 73 -48.00 -20.63 3.21
N GLU A 74 -48.94 -20.62 2.27
CA GLU A 74 -50.26 -21.20 2.46
C GLU A 74 -50.10 -22.71 2.66
N GLU A 75 -50.25 -23.18 3.89
CA GLU A 75 -50.46 -24.60 4.16
C GLU A 75 -51.94 -24.90 3.86
N SER A 76 -52.18 -25.72 2.82
CA SER A 76 -53.49 -26.28 2.53
C SER A 76 -53.84 -27.37 3.55
N GLU A 77 -55.03 -27.30 4.15
CA GLU A 77 -56.03 -28.38 4.24
C GLU A 77 -57.35 -27.86 4.83
#